data_AF-A0AAX3S8W3-F1
#
_entry.id   AF-A0AAX3S8W3-F1
#
_cell.length_a   1.000
_cell.length_b   1.000
_cell.length_c   1.000
_cell.angle_alpha   90.00
_cell.angle_beta   90.00
_cell.angle_gamma   90.00
#
_symmetry.space_group_name_H-M   'P 1'
#
loop_
_entity.id
_entity.type
_entity.pdbx_description
1 polymer ?
#
loop_
_entity_poly.entity_id
_entity_poly.type
_entity_poly.pdbx_seq_one_letter_code
_entity_poly.pdbx_strand_id
1 'polypeptide(L)'
;MFKKTNPVAISIATSFSMLFSFSALAGEVYSETATGMIEVAVQAICDGDKEKHLSMHQRKIEPDPYYDEKFSAFHEACKDKGIENIEIQSDLDDALMQEQKRRYHINADVIMGDGSIYTNTFRVIWASVQASEGHYPVGAWRFAGISRVEVPILREDPLGN
;
A
#
# COMPACT_ATOMS: atom_id res chain seq x y z
N MET A 1 -14.51 -19.81 -17.83
CA MET A 1 -15.37 -18.60 -17.87
C MET A 1 -14.64 -17.53 -17.07
N PHE A 2 -13.80 -16.73 -17.72
CA PHE A 2 -12.99 -15.70 -17.07
C PHE A 2 -13.93 -14.57 -16.62
N LYS A 3 -14.07 -14.40 -15.31
CA LYS A 3 -14.86 -13.33 -14.71
C LYS A 3 -14.07 -12.04 -14.93
N LYS A 4 -14.69 -11.09 -15.62
CA LYS A 4 -14.15 -9.75 -15.91
C LYS A 4 -13.78 -9.09 -14.58
N THR A 5 -12.50 -8.87 -14.33
CA THR A 5 -12.01 -7.99 -13.26
C THR A 5 -12.46 -6.58 -13.59
N ASN A 6 -13.16 -5.93 -12.66
CA ASN A 6 -13.50 -4.51 -12.77
C ASN A 6 -12.29 -3.73 -12.24
N PRO A 7 -11.53 -3.02 -13.09
CA PRO A 7 -10.55 -2.06 -12.59
C PRO A 7 -11.32 -0.93 -11.92
N VAL A 8 -11.15 -0.76 -10.62
CA VAL A 8 -11.58 0.48 -9.95
C VAL A 8 -10.51 1.52 -10.30
N ALA A 9 -10.79 2.33 -11.31
CA ALA A 9 -9.93 3.45 -11.69
C ALA A 9 -10.20 4.62 -10.74
N ILE A 10 -9.28 4.88 -9.81
CA ILE A 10 -9.34 6.02 -8.92
C ILE A 10 -8.55 7.16 -9.57
N SER A 11 -9.22 7.96 -10.40
CA SER A 11 -8.59 9.12 -11.04
C SER A 11 -8.37 10.24 -10.00
N ILE A 12 -7.16 10.38 -9.48
CA ILE A 12 -6.80 11.44 -8.53
C ILE A 12 -6.18 12.61 -9.30
N ALA A 13 -7.00 13.39 -9.99
CA ALA A 13 -6.60 14.71 -10.43
C ALA A 13 -6.49 15.63 -9.20
N THR A 14 -5.26 15.77 -8.68
CA THR A 14 -4.80 16.89 -7.83
C THR A 14 -5.86 17.51 -6.91
N SER A 15 -6.28 16.75 -5.90
CA SER A 15 -6.83 17.25 -4.62
C SER A 15 -6.70 16.12 -3.59
N PHE A 16 -5.46 15.84 -3.17
CA PHE A 16 -5.13 14.87 -2.12
C PHE A 16 -5.56 15.41 -0.74
N SER A 17 -6.84 15.76 -0.59
CA SER A 17 -7.45 16.11 0.67
C SER A 17 -8.10 14.86 1.23
N MET A 18 -7.29 13.83 1.48
CA MET A 18 -7.71 12.71 2.29
C MET A 18 -7.90 13.24 3.71
N LEU A 19 -9.16 13.30 4.15
CA LEU A 19 -9.54 13.30 5.56
C LEU A 19 -9.06 11.97 6.14
N PHE A 20 -7.75 11.84 6.33
CA PHE A 20 -7.18 10.77 7.13
C PHE A 20 -7.61 11.04 8.56
N SER A 21 -8.52 10.21 9.09
CA SER A 21 -8.70 10.11 10.53
C SER A 21 -7.44 9.47 11.12
N PHE A 22 -6.38 10.27 11.25
CA PHE A 22 -5.16 9.90 11.97
C PHE A 22 -5.49 9.78 13.46
N SER A 23 -5.97 8.61 13.87
CA SER A 23 -5.97 8.27 15.29
C SER A 23 -4.53 7.91 15.64
N ALA A 24 -3.78 8.86 16.19
CA ALA A 24 -2.41 8.68 16.68
C ALA A 24 -2.35 7.77 17.93
N LEU A 25 -2.95 6.58 17.86
CA LEU A 25 -2.72 5.54 18.84
C LEU A 25 -1.37 4.91 18.49
N ALA A 26 -0.32 5.45 19.12
CA ALA A 26 1.01 4.83 19.22
C ALA A 26 1.82 4.63 17.93
N GLY A 27 1.91 5.63 17.03
CA GLY A 27 2.92 5.64 15.96
C GLY A 27 2.76 4.58 14.87
N GLU A 28 1.62 3.88 14.85
CA GLU A 28 1.27 2.89 13.84
C GLU A 28 0.30 3.49 12.81
N VAL A 29 0.47 3.10 11.54
CA VAL A 29 -0.31 3.63 10.42
C VAL A 29 -1.38 2.62 9.99
N TYR A 30 -2.61 3.10 9.84
CA TYR A 30 -3.79 2.28 9.55
C TYR A 30 -4.69 2.90 8.49
N SER A 31 -5.53 2.06 7.91
CA SER A 31 -6.61 2.44 7.00
C SER A 31 -7.92 1.78 7.43
N GLU A 32 -9.03 2.48 7.18
CA GLU A 32 -10.39 1.97 7.38
C GLU A 32 -10.73 0.84 6.38
N THR A 33 -10.07 0.85 5.21
CA THR A 33 -10.26 -0.14 4.15
C THR A 33 -8.97 -0.90 3.84
N ALA A 34 -9.12 -2.11 3.29
CA ALA A 34 -8.00 -2.96 2.91
C ALA A 34 -7.24 -2.36 1.72
N THR A 35 -7.96 -1.79 0.76
CA THR A 35 -7.39 -1.08 -0.40
C THR A 35 -6.69 0.22 0.01
N GLY A 36 -7.23 0.98 0.97
CA GLY A 36 -6.66 2.25 1.42
C GLY A 36 -5.28 2.09 2.08
N MET A 37 -4.97 0.90 2.63
CA MET A 37 -3.61 0.61 3.10
C MET A 37 -2.55 0.71 2.00
N ILE A 38 -2.93 0.38 0.76
CA ILE A 38 -2.03 0.44 -0.41
C ILE A 38 -1.69 1.89 -0.71
N GLU A 39 -2.70 2.77 -0.75
CA GLU A 39 -2.52 4.20 -1.01
C GLU A 39 -1.61 4.83 0.05
N VAL A 40 -1.85 4.50 1.32
CA VAL A 40 -1.05 5.01 2.45
C VAL A 40 0.42 4.55 2.36
N ALA A 41 0.66 3.30 1.93
CA ALA A 41 2.01 2.79 1.75
C ALA A 41 2.74 3.41 0.57
N VAL A 42 2.07 3.53 -0.58
CA VAL A 42 2.59 4.21 -1.77
C VAL A 42 2.97 5.64 -1.41
N GLN A 43 2.11 6.35 -0.67
CA GLN A 43 2.39 7.70 -0.22
C GLN A 43 3.61 7.77 0.71
N ALA A 44 3.72 6.87 1.68
CA ALA A 44 4.88 6.84 2.59
C ALA A 44 6.21 6.65 1.83
N ILE A 45 6.22 5.82 0.78
CA ILE A 45 7.42 5.64 -0.05
C ILE A 45 7.69 6.90 -0.90
N CYS A 46 6.67 7.49 -1.52
CA CYS A 46 6.84 8.74 -2.27
C CYS A 46 7.32 9.90 -1.39
N ASP A 47 6.90 9.96 -0.12
CA ASP A 47 7.39 10.93 0.86
C ASP A 47 8.84 10.66 1.31
N GLY A 48 9.41 9.51 0.95
CA GLY A 48 10.71 9.06 1.42
C GLY A 48 10.70 8.62 2.89
N ASP A 49 9.51 8.44 3.47
CA ASP A 49 9.31 8.12 4.88
C ASP A 49 9.38 6.60 5.09
N LYS A 50 10.62 6.11 5.06
CA LYS A 50 10.93 4.69 5.27
C LYS A 50 10.45 4.21 6.63
N GLU A 51 10.60 5.00 7.69
CA GLU A 51 10.17 4.61 9.04
C GLU A 51 8.65 4.40 9.11
N LYS A 52 7.87 5.31 8.51
CA LYS A 52 6.42 5.18 8.39
C LYS A 52 5.99 4.00 7.54
N HIS A 53 6.65 3.76 6.41
CA HIS A 53 6.37 2.57 5.60
C HIS A 53 6.66 1.29 6.40
N LEU A 54 7.82 1.23 7.07
CA LEU A 54 8.21 0.08 7.89
C LEU A 54 7.27 -0.13 9.09
N SER A 55 6.71 0.93 9.70
CA SER A 55 5.80 0.80 10.84
C SER A 55 4.45 0.17 10.48
N MET A 56 4.05 0.22 9.20
CA MET A 56 2.90 -0.55 8.67
C MET A 56 3.13 -2.07 8.76
N HIS A 57 4.38 -2.50 8.88
CA HIS A 57 4.78 -3.87 9.15
C HIS A 57 5.07 -4.03 10.65
N GLN A 58 4.30 -4.86 11.35
CA GLN A 58 4.48 -5.12 12.80
C GLN A 58 5.74 -5.95 13.18
N ARG A 59 6.79 -5.95 12.35
CA ARG A 59 8.03 -6.69 12.64
C ARG A 59 9.23 -5.83 12.27
N LYS A 60 10.25 -5.83 13.15
CA LYS A 60 11.55 -5.27 12.81
C LYS A 60 12.07 -5.97 11.56
N ILE A 61 12.28 -5.20 10.51
CA ILE A 61 12.90 -5.65 9.28
C ILE A 61 14.40 -5.68 9.55
N GLU A 62 15.02 -6.84 9.36
CA GLU A 62 16.47 -6.91 9.24
C GLU A 62 16.87 -6.06 8.03
N PRO A 63 17.98 -5.31 8.07
CA PRO A 63 18.42 -4.54 6.92
C PRO A 63 18.41 -5.38 5.63
N ASP A 64 17.61 -4.97 4.66
CA ASP A 64 17.46 -5.67 3.39
C ASP A 64 17.88 -4.72 2.26
N PRO A 65 19.10 -4.90 1.70
CA PRO A 65 19.60 -4.06 0.62
C PRO A 65 18.70 -4.04 -0.62
N TYR A 66 17.99 -5.14 -0.89
CA TYR A 66 17.09 -5.21 -2.04
C TYR A 66 15.84 -4.36 -1.81
N TYR A 67 15.26 -4.40 -0.61
CA TYR A 67 14.19 -3.48 -0.23
C TYR A 67 14.65 -2.01 -0.32
N ASP A 68 15.83 -1.70 0.20
CA ASP A 68 16.38 -0.33 0.21
C ASP A 68 16.59 0.22 -1.21
N GLU A 69 17.09 -0.61 -2.12
CA GLU A 69 17.25 -0.27 -3.54
C GLU A 69 15.89 0.02 -4.18
N LYS A 70 14.89 -0.85 -4.01
CA LYS A 70 13.57 -0.68 -4.62
C LYS A 70 12.80 0.50 -4.02
N PHE A 71 12.89 0.68 -2.70
CA PHE A 71 12.32 1.85 -2.01
C PHE A 71 12.87 3.14 -2.61
N SER A 72 14.19 3.24 -2.71
CA SER A 72 14.86 4.43 -3.23
C SER A 72 14.51 4.69 -4.70
N ALA A 73 14.48 3.63 -5.52
CA ALA A 73 14.13 3.74 -6.94
C ALA A 73 12.70 4.25 -7.15
N PHE A 74 11.72 3.73 -6.40
CA PHE A 74 10.34 4.20 -6.50
C PHE A 74 10.17 5.61 -5.92
N HIS A 75 10.80 5.93 -4.80
CA HIS A 75 10.79 7.27 -4.22
C HIS A 75 11.32 8.34 -5.20
N GLU A 76 12.46 8.08 -5.84
CA GLU A 76 13.01 9.02 -6.85
C GLU A 76 12.10 9.13 -8.07
N ALA A 77 11.44 8.05 -8.49
CA ALA A 77 10.44 8.11 -9.55
C ALA A 77 9.23 8.99 -9.15
N CYS A 78 8.73 8.91 -7.92
CA CYS A 78 7.68 9.81 -7.43
C CYS A 78 8.11 11.27 -7.50
N LYS A 79 9.36 11.59 -7.14
CA LYS A 79 9.89 12.96 -7.19
C LYS A 79 10.07 13.49 -8.60
N ASP A 80 10.55 12.64 -9.52
CA ASP A 80 10.84 13.04 -10.90
C ASP A 80 9.57 13.15 -11.75
N LYS A 81 8.66 12.17 -11.64
CA LYS A 81 7.51 12.03 -12.54
C LYS A 81 6.16 12.30 -11.88
N GLY A 82 6.05 12.12 -10.57
CA GLY A 82 4.77 12.10 -9.86
C GLY A 82 3.92 10.87 -10.22
N ILE A 83 2.92 10.61 -9.38
CA ILE A 83 1.92 9.56 -9.63
C ILE A 83 0.78 10.17 -10.45
N GLU A 84 0.44 9.53 -11.56
CA GLU A 84 -0.75 9.84 -12.35
C GLU A 84 -1.98 9.08 -11.83
N ASN A 85 -1.83 7.78 -11.57
CA ASN A 85 -2.92 6.91 -11.16
C ASN A 85 -2.42 5.71 -10.33
N ILE A 86 -3.30 5.14 -9.50
CA ILE A 86 -3.08 3.86 -8.82
C ILE A 86 -4.26 2.95 -9.16
N GLU A 87 -3.99 1.87 -9.90
CA GLU A 87 -4.98 0.87 -10.25
C GLU A 87 -4.90 -0.31 -9.29
N ILE A 88 -5.94 -0.46 -8.46
CA ILE A 88 -6.04 -1.56 -7.50
C ILE A 88 -6.82 -2.71 -8.14
N GLN A 89 -6.19 -3.87 -8.19
CA GLN A 89 -6.76 -5.11 -8.72
C GLN A 89 -7.06 -6.06 -7.56
N SER A 90 -8.34 -6.23 -7.26
CA SER A 90 -8.86 -7.14 -6.25
C SER A 90 -10.11 -7.86 -6.75
N ASP A 91 -10.24 -9.15 -6.41
CA ASP A 91 -11.43 -9.95 -6.70
C ASP A 91 -12.62 -9.60 -5.79
N LEU A 92 -12.36 -8.85 -4.71
CA LEU A 92 -13.33 -8.48 -3.68
C LEU A 92 -13.32 -6.97 -3.49
N ASP A 93 -14.49 -6.38 -3.27
CA ASP A 93 -14.61 -5.00 -2.84
C ASP A 93 -14.31 -4.87 -1.32
N ASP A 94 -14.07 -3.62 -0.88
CA ASP A 94 -13.77 -3.36 0.53
C ASP A 94 -14.91 -3.71 1.47
N ALA A 95 -16.17 -3.66 1.02
CA ALA A 95 -17.31 -4.01 1.87
C ALA A 95 -17.27 -5.50 2.25
N LEU A 96 -17.01 -6.37 1.27
CA LEU A 96 -16.85 -7.81 1.50
C LEU A 96 -15.57 -8.12 2.29
N MET A 97 -14.48 -7.39 2.06
CA MET A 97 -13.28 -7.55 2.89
C MET A 97 -13.53 -7.15 4.35
N GLN A 98 -14.28 -6.07 4.56
CA GLN A 98 -14.65 -5.54 5.87
C GLN A 98 -15.61 -6.46 6.63
N GLU A 99 -16.49 -7.19 5.93
CA GLU A 99 -17.32 -8.24 6.52
C GLU A 99 -16.47 -9.43 6.98
N GLN A 100 -15.55 -9.87 6.14
CA GLN A 100 -14.79 -11.11 6.34
C GLN A 100 -13.60 -10.97 7.29
N LYS A 101 -13.01 -9.78 7.43
CA LYS A 101 -11.93 -9.46 8.39
C LYS A 101 -10.80 -10.51 8.42
N ARG A 102 -10.29 -10.87 7.23
CA ARG A 102 -9.22 -11.87 7.05
C ARG A 102 -8.01 -11.27 6.34
N ARG A 103 -7.10 -12.12 5.83
CA ARG A 103 -5.94 -11.71 5.02
C ARG A 103 -6.28 -11.73 3.53
N TYR A 104 -5.75 -10.75 2.79
CA TYR A 104 -5.85 -10.65 1.34
C TYR A 104 -4.50 -10.33 0.70
N HIS A 105 -4.38 -10.71 -0.57
CA HIS A 105 -3.35 -10.25 -1.49
C HIS A 105 -4.02 -9.31 -2.48
N ILE A 106 -3.53 -8.09 -2.57
CA ILE A 106 -4.09 -7.08 -3.45
C ILE A 106 -2.98 -6.60 -4.36
N ASN A 107 -3.21 -6.65 -5.67
CA ASN A 107 -2.26 -6.14 -6.65
C ASN A 107 -2.53 -4.65 -6.88
N ALA A 108 -1.46 -3.88 -7.06
CA ALA A 108 -1.54 -2.47 -7.39
C ALA A 108 -0.57 -2.16 -8.52
N ASP A 109 -1.09 -1.50 -9.55
CA ASP A 109 -0.31 -0.92 -10.63
C ASP A 109 -0.29 0.60 -10.43
N VAL A 110 0.87 1.15 -10.08
CA VAL A 110 1.09 2.60 -9.93
C VAL A 110 1.61 3.15 -11.24
N ILE A 111 0.82 4.03 -11.86
CA ILE A 111 1.12 4.66 -13.14
C ILE A 111 1.72 6.03 -12.85
N MET A 112 2.95 6.26 -13.33
CA MET A 112 3.68 7.50 -13.16
C MET A 112 3.29 8.51 -14.26
N GLY A 113 3.60 9.78 -14.07
CA GLY A 113 3.30 10.84 -15.05
C GLY A 113 3.99 10.71 -16.42
N ASP A 114 4.98 9.83 -16.56
CA ASP A 114 5.61 9.48 -17.84
C ASP A 114 5.07 8.18 -18.47
N GLY A 115 4.02 7.59 -17.87
CA GLY A 115 3.41 6.34 -18.29
C GLY A 115 4.16 5.08 -17.84
N SER A 116 5.26 5.21 -17.09
CA SER A 116 5.91 4.05 -16.48
C SER A 116 4.98 3.41 -15.42
N ILE A 117 4.98 2.09 -15.35
CA ILE A 117 4.11 1.33 -14.47
C ILE A 117 4.95 0.60 -13.43
N TYR A 118 4.71 0.87 -12.15
CA TYR A 118 5.30 0.13 -11.05
C TYR A 118 4.26 -0.80 -10.43
N THR A 119 4.56 -2.08 -10.31
CA THR A 119 3.59 -3.08 -9.83
C THR A 119 4.02 -3.66 -8.50
N ASN A 120 3.05 -4.01 -7.66
CA ASN A 120 3.27 -4.87 -6.50
C ASN A 120 2.03 -5.64 -6.07
N THR A 121 2.26 -6.69 -5.29
CA THR A 121 1.24 -7.38 -4.49
C THR A 121 1.44 -7.06 -3.01
N PHE A 122 0.51 -6.29 -2.45
CA PHE A 122 0.45 -6.01 -1.02
C PHE A 122 -0.31 -7.11 -0.29
N ARG A 123 0.22 -7.57 0.84
CA ARG A 123 -0.52 -8.47 1.73
C ARG A 123 -1.15 -7.66 2.83
N VAL A 124 -2.47 -7.56 2.84
CA VAL A 124 -3.20 -6.84 3.89
C VAL A 124 -3.93 -7.82 4.80
N ILE A 125 -4.01 -7.49 6.08
CA ILE A 125 -4.68 -8.31 7.10
C ILE A 125 -5.46 -7.42 8.06
N TRP A 126 -6.67 -7.86 8.40
CA TRP A 126 -7.39 -7.31 9.53
C TRP A 126 -6.80 -7.84 10.83
N ALA A 127 -6.41 -6.96 11.73
CA ALA A 127 -5.92 -7.36 13.03
C ALA A 127 -6.38 -6.42 14.14
N SER A 128 -6.44 -6.98 15.34
CA SER A 128 -6.61 -6.21 16.57
C SER A 128 -5.27 -5.61 16.94
N VAL A 129 -5.25 -4.30 17.13
CA VAL A 129 -4.04 -3.57 17.52
C VAL A 129 -4.19 -3.09 18.95
N GLN A 130 -3.20 -3.42 19.78
CA GLN A 130 -3.14 -2.90 21.14
C GLN A 130 -2.82 -1.41 21.08
N ALA A 131 -3.82 -0.60 21.41
CA ALA A 131 -3.57 0.75 21.84
C ALA A 131 -2.75 0.71 23.15
N SER A 132 -1.98 1.77 23.43
CA SER A 132 -1.17 1.92 24.65
C SER A 132 -1.95 1.57 25.93
N GLU A 133 -1.23 1.21 27.00
CA GLU A 133 -1.80 0.72 28.26
C GLU A 133 -3.08 1.48 28.69
N GLY A 134 -4.16 0.74 28.94
CA GLY A 134 -5.44 1.28 29.40
C GLY A 134 -6.50 1.52 28.31
N HIS A 135 -6.16 1.34 27.03
CA HIS A 135 -7.11 1.49 25.92
C HIS A 135 -7.60 0.15 25.37
N TYR A 136 -8.87 0.11 24.93
CA TYR A 136 -9.40 -1.05 24.20
C TYR A 136 -8.67 -1.20 22.87
N PRO A 137 -8.33 -2.44 22.46
CA PRO A 137 -7.68 -2.66 21.20
C PRO A 137 -8.62 -2.28 20.03
N VAL A 138 -8.04 -1.66 19.00
CA VAL A 138 -8.77 -1.19 17.82
C VAL A 138 -8.53 -2.17 16.67
N GLY A 139 -9.59 -2.54 15.95
CA GLY A 139 -9.47 -3.35 14.75
C GLY A 139 -9.13 -2.47 13.54
N ALA A 140 -8.09 -2.83 12.81
CA ALA A 140 -7.63 -2.08 11.65
C ALA A 140 -7.02 -2.98 10.56
N TRP A 141 -7.00 -2.48 9.32
CA TRP A 141 -6.22 -3.05 8.24
C TRP A 141 -4.75 -2.63 8.36
N ARG A 142 -3.85 -3.56 8.01
CA ARG A 142 -2.39 -3.38 8.05
C ARG A 142 -1.69 -4.37 7.12
N PHE A 143 -0.37 -4.26 6.97
CA PHE A 143 0.38 -5.25 6.20
C PHE A 143 0.67 -6.56 6.95
N ALA A 144 0.57 -7.65 6.20
CA ALA A 144 0.64 -9.03 6.69
C ALA A 144 2.07 -9.58 6.57
N GLY A 145 2.95 -9.06 7.42
CA GLY A 145 4.32 -9.54 7.58
C GLY A 145 5.29 -9.00 6.52
N ILE A 146 6.47 -9.63 6.47
CA ILE A 146 7.58 -9.25 5.57
C ILE A 146 7.52 -10.17 4.36
N SER A 147 6.65 -9.86 3.41
CA SER A 147 6.82 -10.34 2.05
C SER A 147 7.94 -9.49 1.44
N ARG A 148 8.99 -10.14 0.91
CA ARG A 148 10.35 -9.56 0.75
C ARG A 148 10.47 -8.16 0.14
N VAL A 149 9.52 -7.68 -0.66
CA VAL A 149 9.44 -6.28 -1.07
C VAL A 149 7.97 -5.91 -1.29
N GLU A 150 7.34 -5.27 -0.29
CA GLU A 150 6.05 -4.58 -0.47
C GLU A 150 6.26 -3.14 -0.97
N VAL A 151 7.30 -2.90 -1.77
CA VAL A 151 7.54 -1.65 -2.54
C VAL A 151 7.22 -1.86 -4.02
N PRO A 152 6.47 -0.98 -4.69
CA PRO A 152 6.27 -1.04 -6.14
C PRO A 152 7.58 -1.14 -6.92
N ILE A 153 7.63 -2.05 -7.89
CA ILE A 153 8.80 -2.31 -8.74
C ILE A 153 8.44 -1.96 -10.17
N LEU A 154 9.34 -1.27 -10.89
CA LEU A 154 9.13 -0.93 -12.29
C LEU A 154 8.83 -2.20 -13.08
N ARG A 155 7.71 -2.20 -13.78
CA ARG A 155 7.34 -3.26 -14.71
C ARG A 155 8.29 -3.20 -15.88
N GLU A 156 9.30 -4.06 -15.86
CA GLU A 156 10.07 -4.36 -17.06
C GLU A 156 9.10 -4.98 -18.07
N ASP A 157 9.06 -4.40 -19.27
CA ASP A 157 8.17 -4.85 -20.34
C ASP A 157 8.37 -6.36 -20.54
N PRO A 158 7.33 -7.22 -20.42
CA PRO A 158 7.49 -8.66 -20.67
C PRO A 158 7.81 -8.96 -22.15
N LEU A 159 7.75 -7.94 -23.00
CA LEU A 159 8.14 -7.96 -24.40
C LEU A 159 9.29 -6.95 -24.60
N GLY A 160 10.48 -7.31 -24.12
CA GLY A 160 11.70 -6.66 -24.61
C GLY A 160 11.87 -6.95 -26.10
N ASN A 161 11.45 -6.00 -26.94
CA ASN A 161 11.39 -6.05 -28.42
C ASN A 161 10.31 -6.94 -29.04
#